data_AF-A0A7W4GH47-F1
#
_entry.id   AF-A0A7W4GH47-F1
#
_cell.length_a   1.000
_cell.length_b   1.000
_cell.length_c   1.000
_cell.angle_alpha   90.00
_cell.angle_beta   90.00
_cell.angle_gamma   90.00
#
_symmetry.space_group_name_H-M   'P 1'
#
loop_
_entity.id
_entity.type
_entity.pdbx_description
1 polymer ?
#
loop_
_entity_poly.entity_id
_entity_poly.type
_entity_poly.pdbx_seq_one_letter_code
_entity_poly.pdbx_strand_id
1 'polypeptide(L)' 'MSNQKTPMTPTASARIQSSEAKNNSGQVAKDSFTARAQRAAEKNSKK' A
#
# COMPACT_ATOMS: atom_id res chain seq x y z
N MET A 1 4.51 -14.98 -21.84
CA MET A 1 3.70 -14.21 -20.88
C MET A 1 4.53 -13.03 -20.37
N SER A 2 4.38 -11.84 -20.94
CA SER A 2 5.04 -10.65 -20.40
C SER A 2 4.41 -10.34 -19.05
N ASN A 3 5.20 -10.51 -17.99
CA ASN A 3 4.77 -10.34 -16.61
C ASN A 3 4.70 -8.82 -16.31
N GLN A 4 3.72 -8.14 -16.90
CA GLN A 4 3.48 -6.70 -16.71
C GLN A 4 2.96 -6.47 -15.29
N LYS A 5 3.88 -6.49 -14.31
CA LYS A 5 3.56 -6.21 -12.92
C LYS A 5 3.35 -4.71 -12.76
N THR A 6 2.12 -4.30 -12.48
CA THR A 6 1.81 -2.92 -12.14
C THR A 6 2.49 -2.59 -10.80
N PRO A 7 3.44 -1.64 -10.76
CA PRO A 7 4.09 -1.26 -9.52
C PRO A 7 3.07 -0.60 -8.58
N MET A 8 3.17 -0.92 -7.29
CA MET A 8 2.44 -0.17 -6.26
C MET A 8 2.93 1.28 -6.24
N THR A 9 2.02 2.23 -6.33
CA THR A 9 2.30 3.68 -6.31
C THR A 9 1.99 4.29 -4.95
N PRO A 10 2.59 5.44 -4.59
CA PRO A 10 2.25 6.17 -3.36
C PRO A 10 0.75 6.53 -3.28
N THR A 11 0.14 6.91 -4.40
CA THR A 11 -1.30 7.24 -4.49
C THR A 11 -2.20 6.03 -4.24
N ALA A 12 -1.83 4.86 -4.76
CA ALA A 12 -2.54 3.61 -4.46
C ALA A 12 -2.38 3.19 -2.99
N SER A 13 -1.19 3.33 -2.43
CA SER A 13 -0.92 3.07 -1.01
C SER A 13 -1.75 3.98 -0.08
N ALA A 14 -1.87 5.27 -0.40
CA ALA A 14 -2.70 6.21 0.38
C ALA A 14 -4.19 5.80 0.36
N ARG A 15 -4.71 5.35 -0.78
CA ARG A 15 -6.08 4.82 -0.88
C ARG A 15 -6.26 3.59 0.01
N ILE A 16 -5.33 2.64 -0.06
CA ILE A 16 -5.34 1.42 0.76
C ILE A 16 -5.31 1.77 2.26
N GLN A 17 -4.43 2.67 2.69
CA GLN A 17 -4.38 3.15 4.09
C GLN A 17 -5.69 3.79 4.52
N SER A 18 -6.26 4.68 3.70
CA SER A 18 -7.49 5.38 4.07
C SER A 18 -8.68 4.44 4.24
N SER A 19 -8.76 3.38 3.43
CA SER A 19 -9.82 2.38 3.53
C SER A 19 -9.71 1.58 4.83
N GLU A 20 -8.51 1.20 5.22
CA GLU A 20 -8.26 0.40 6.42
C GLU A 20 -8.43 1.24 7.69
N ALA A 21 -7.89 2.46 7.71
CA ALA A 21 -8.06 3.40 8.81
C ALA A 21 -9.54 3.72 9.06
N LYS A 22 -10.36 3.87 8.00
CA LYS A 22 -11.81 4.06 8.15
C LYS A 22 -12.49 2.90 8.87
N ASN A 23 -12.04 1.67 8.60
CA ASN A 23 -12.63 0.47 9.19
C ASN A 23 -12.11 0.18 10.60
N ASN A 24 -10.89 0.62 10.92
CA ASN A 24 -10.21 0.33 12.18
C ASN A 24 -10.06 1.57 13.08
N SER A 25 -11.06 2.46 13.09
CA SER A 25 -11.12 3.63 13.98
C SER A 25 -9.87 4.54 13.90
N GLY A 26 -9.33 4.72 12.70
CA GLY A 26 -8.14 5.51 12.42
C GLY A 26 -6.82 4.76 12.56
N GLN A 27 -6.85 3.48 12.94
CA GLN A 27 -5.65 2.67 13.12
C GLN A 27 -5.37 1.80 11.91
N VAL A 28 -4.10 1.44 11.74
CA VAL A 28 -3.66 0.53 10.70
C VAL A 28 -2.80 -0.54 11.35
N ALA A 29 -3.19 -1.80 11.20
CA ALA A 29 -2.47 -2.90 11.83
C ALA A 29 -1.11 -3.13 11.15
N LYS A 30 -0.06 -3.27 11.96
CA LYS A 30 1.35 -3.35 11.50
C LYS A 30 1.65 -4.54 10.57
N ASP A 31 0.90 -5.63 10.71
CA ASP A 31 1.09 -6.85 9.91
C ASP A 31 0.00 -7.05 8.84
N SER A 32 -0.79 -6.00 8.59
CA SER A 32 -1.85 -6.03 7.58
C SER A 32 -1.34 -5.74 6.16
N PHE A 33 -2.25 -5.83 5.20
CA PHE A 33 -1.96 -5.60 3.79
C PHE A 33 -1.50 -4.16 3.50
N THR A 34 -2.00 -3.17 4.23
CA THR A 34 -1.59 -1.76 4.11
C THR A 34 -0.10 -1.57 4.38
N ALA A 35 0.44 -2.20 5.42
CA ALA A 35 1.86 -2.14 5.74
C ALA A 35 2.73 -2.73 4.61
N ARG A 36 2.24 -3.80 3.96
CA ARG A 36 2.89 -4.37 2.76
C ARG A 36 2.78 -3.43 1.55
N ALA A 37 1.63 -2.76 1.36
CA ALA A 37 1.42 -1.80 0.29
C ALA A 37 2.30 -0.54 0.45
N GLN A 38 2.46 -0.03 1.67
CA GLN A 38 3.38 1.05 2.01
C GLN A 38 4.82 0.69 1.63
N ARG A 39 5.32 -0.44 2.13
CA ARG A 39 6.68 -0.92 1.81
C ARG A 39 6.91 -1.08 0.31
N ALA A 40 5.91 -1.59 -0.42
CA ALA A 40 6.00 -1.73 -1.87
C ALA A 40 6.04 -0.38 -2.59
N ALA A 41 5.23 0.59 -2.16
CA ALA A 41 5.24 1.95 -2.71
C ALA A 41 6.60 2.64 -2.47
N GLU A 42 7.14 2.57 -1.26
CA GLU A 42 8.46 3.13 -0.90
C GLU A 42 9.60 2.50 -1.71
N LYS A 43 9.55 1.17 -1.89
CA LYS A 43 10.55 0.45 -2.69
C LYS A 43 10.49 0.83 -4.17
N ASN A 44 9.29 1.09 -4.69
CA ASN A 44 9.08 1.47 -6.08
C ASN A 44 9.35 2.97 -6.33
N SER A 45 9.19 3.83 -5.33
CA SER A 45 9.49 5.27 -5.43
C SER A 45 10.99 5.58 -5.36
N LYS A 46 11.82 4.61 -4.97
CA LYS A 46 13.28 4.73 -4.89
C LYS A 46 14.00 4.26 -6.16
N LYS A 47 13.26 4.06 -7.25
CA LYS A 47 13.79 3.73 -8.58
C LYS A 47 13.98 4.97 -9.43
#